data_AF-A0A8K0LM40-F1
#
_entry.id   AF-A0A8K0LM40-F1
#
_cell.length_a   1.000
_cell.length_b   1.000
_cell.length_c   1.000
_cell.angle_alpha   90.00
_cell.angle_beta   90.00
_cell.angle_gamma   90.00
#
_symmetry.space_group_name_H-M   'P 1'
#
loop_
_entity.id
_entity.type
_entity.pdbx_description
1 polymer ?
#
loop_
_entity_poly.entity_id
_entity_poly.type
_entity_poly.pdbx_seq_one_letter_code
_entity_poly.pdbx_strand_id
1 'polypeptide(L)'
;MADITMPLLPPLSTLLCEGLTVSKEEMWQRCKLASEVQWSRRSEALLKLPLIRDIHLRSDSMGRPRIINLNRSSNIVAVLIQLTGTEADVMCERCTRSNGPFRGCIVSVGLAACASCQ
;
A
#
# COMPACT_ATOMS: atom_id res chain seq x y z
N MET A 1 1.53 -14.04 35.90
CA MET A 1 0.96 -14.59 34.65
C MET A 1 0.51 -13.40 33.83
N ALA A 2 1.31 -12.96 32.86
CA ALA A 2 0.97 -11.80 32.05
C ALA A 2 0.08 -12.29 30.90
N ASP A 3 -1.19 -11.89 30.93
CA ASP A 3 -2.13 -12.02 29.82
C ASP A 3 -1.58 -11.22 28.63
N ILE A 4 -0.99 -11.90 27.66
CA ILE A 4 -0.62 -11.31 26.39
C ILE A 4 -1.90 -11.22 25.57
N THR A 5 -2.63 -10.13 25.75
CA THR A 5 -3.76 -9.79 24.89
C THR A 5 -3.19 -9.47 23.51
N MET A 6 -3.28 -10.42 22.58
CA MET A 6 -3.01 -10.14 21.17
C MET A 6 -3.97 -9.02 20.72
N PRO A 7 -3.48 -7.89 20.18
CA PRO A 7 -4.37 -6.88 19.65
C PRO A 7 -5.09 -7.48 18.44
N LEU A 8 -6.40 -7.64 18.58
CA LEU A 8 -7.31 -7.92 17.47
C LEU A 8 -7.14 -6.79 16.46
N LEU A 9 -6.45 -7.09 15.35
CA LEU A 9 -6.40 -6.18 14.21
C LEU A 9 -7.84 -5.91 13.74
N PRO A 10 -8.21 -4.64 13.51
CA PRO A 10 -9.55 -4.32 13.02
C PRO A 10 -9.81 -5.00 11.68
N PRO A 11 -11.09 -5.26 11.35
CA PRO A 11 -11.47 -5.87 10.07
C PRO A 11 -10.85 -5.09 8.90
N LEU A 12 -10.39 -5.83 7.87
CA LEU A 12 -9.71 -5.31 6.67
C LEU A 12 -10.46 -4.16 5.96
N SER A 13 -11.76 -4.01 6.22
CA SER A 13 -12.63 -2.97 5.66
C SER A 13 -12.60 -1.62 6.39
N THR A 14 -12.04 -1.51 7.59
CA THR A 14 -12.15 -0.31 8.42
C THR A 14 -10.77 0.22 8.81
N LEU A 15 -10.19 1.06 7.96
CA LEU A 15 -9.02 1.86 8.29
C LEU A 15 -9.44 2.99 9.25
N LEU A 16 -9.18 2.80 10.55
CA LEU A 16 -8.89 3.92 11.45
C LEU A 16 -7.37 4.09 11.43
N CYS A 17 -6.85 4.72 10.38
CA CYS A 17 -5.50 5.26 10.47
C CYS A 17 -5.61 6.54 11.30
N GLU A 18 -4.99 6.54 12.47
CA GLU A 18 -4.67 7.78 13.19
C GLU A 18 -3.61 8.53 12.37
N GLY A 19 -4.05 9.19 11.29
CA GLY A 19 -3.19 9.97 10.40
C GLY A 19 -3.13 9.46 8.96
N LEU A 20 -2.38 10.21 8.15
CA LEU A 20 -2.18 9.95 6.72
C LEU A 20 -1.00 9.03 6.44
N THR A 21 -0.44 8.38 7.46
CA THR A 21 0.72 7.50 7.33
C THR A 21 0.39 6.12 7.90
N VAL A 22 0.75 5.07 7.19
CA VAL A 22 0.63 3.68 7.64
C VAL A 22 2.02 3.05 7.65
N SER A 23 2.38 2.40 8.77
CA SER A 23 3.66 1.70 8.88
C SER A 23 3.78 0.63 7.80
N LYS A 24 4.99 0.51 7.26
CA LYS A 24 5.31 -0.47 6.23
C LYS A 24 5.11 -1.92 6.70
N GLU A 25 5.43 -2.21 7.96
CA GLU A 25 5.21 -3.52 8.56
C GLU A 25 3.73 -3.83 8.71
N GLU A 26 2.94 -2.86 9.20
CA GLU A 26 1.50 -3.01 9.36
C GLU A 26 0.82 -3.30 8.01
N MET A 27 1.13 -2.48 7.00
CA MET A 27 0.52 -2.66 5.67
C MET A 27 0.98 -3.96 5.00
N TRP A 28 2.23 -4.36 5.20
CA TRP A 28 2.74 -5.63 4.70
C TRP A 28 1.99 -6.84 5.27
N GLN A 29 1.75 -6.85 6.58
CA GLN A 29 0.96 -7.91 7.21
C GLN A 29 -0.46 -7.93 6.65
N ARG A 30 -1.08 -6.77 6.44
CA ARG A 30 -2.41 -6.69 5.82
C ARG A 30 -2.44 -7.25 4.40
N CYS A 31 -1.42 -6.99 3.59
CA CYS A 31 -1.31 -7.59 2.26
C CYS A 31 -1.23 -9.12 2.34
N LYS A 32 -0.48 -9.67 3.31
CA LYS A 32 -0.39 -11.11 3.54
C LYS A 32 -1.71 -11.72 4.03
N LEU A 33 -2.47 -11.00 4.85
CA LEU A 33 -3.76 -11.47 5.36
C LEU A 33 -4.88 -11.37 4.32
N ALA A 34 -4.76 -10.47 3.35
CA ALA A 34 -5.65 -10.41 2.17
C ALA A 34 -5.44 -11.59 1.18
N SER A 35 -4.70 -12.63 1.58
CA SER A 35 -4.23 -13.75 0.74
C SER A 35 -5.30 -14.74 0.26
N GLU A 36 -6.59 -14.44 0.44
CA GLU A 36 -7.63 -15.08 -0.39
C GLU A 36 -7.50 -14.69 -1.88
N VAL A 37 -6.73 -13.64 -2.18
CA VAL A 37 -6.42 -13.21 -3.55
C VAL A 37 -5.22 -13.99 -4.09
N GLN A 38 -5.41 -14.69 -5.21
CA GLN A 38 -4.32 -15.31 -5.97
C GLN A 38 -3.26 -14.26 -6.35
N TRP A 39 -2.03 -14.47 -5.87
CA TRP A 39 -0.91 -13.57 -6.13
C TRP A 39 -0.50 -13.67 -7.61
N SER A 40 -0.21 -12.51 -8.23
CA SER A 40 0.40 -12.50 -9.56
C SER A 40 1.91 -12.71 -9.45
N ARG A 41 2.56 -13.18 -10.52
CA ARG A 41 4.03 -13.26 -10.62
C ARG A 41 4.73 -11.93 -10.24
N ARG A 42 4.11 -10.80 -10.58
CA ARG A 42 4.59 -9.46 -10.20
C ARG A 42 4.52 -9.25 -8.69
N SER A 43 3.41 -9.62 -8.06
CA SER A 43 3.25 -9.48 -6.61
C SER A 43 4.24 -10.37 -5.85
N GLU A 44 4.46 -11.60 -6.31
CA GLU A 44 5.46 -12.51 -5.74
C GLU A 44 6.89 -11.97 -5.83
N ALA A 45 7.24 -11.29 -6.94
CA ALA A 45 8.53 -10.63 -7.10
C ALA A 45 8.70 -9.48 -6.10
N LEU A 46 7.66 -8.64 -5.94
CA LEU A 46 7.67 -7.53 -4.98
C LEU A 46 7.71 -8.02 -3.53
N LEU A 47 7.10 -9.17 -3.22
CA LEU A 47 7.14 -9.77 -1.89
C LEU A 47 8.56 -10.17 -1.42
N LYS A 48 9.53 -10.25 -2.34
CA LYS A 48 10.92 -10.59 -2.04
C LYS A 48 11.81 -9.36 -1.85
N LEU A 49 11.30 -8.17 -2.13
CA LEU A 49 12.04 -6.92 -2.00
C LEU A 49 12.02 -6.41 -0.54
N PRO A 50 13.06 -5.69 -0.10
CA PRO A 50 13.07 -5.09 1.23
C PRO A 50 11.99 -4.00 1.37
N LEU A 51 11.43 -3.87 2.57
CA LEU A 51 10.49 -2.79 2.91
C LEU A 51 11.27 -1.51 3.22
N ILE A 52 11.20 -0.54 2.30
CA ILE A 52 12.04 0.65 2.35
C ILE A 52 11.32 1.80 3.08
N ARG A 53 9.99 1.88 2.99
CA ARG A 53 9.26 3.04 3.52
C ARG A 53 7.82 2.78 3.93
N ASP A 54 7.32 3.68 4.75
CA ASP A 54 5.92 3.78 5.14
C ASP A 54 5.06 4.35 4.01
N ILE A 55 3.76 4.08 4.10
CA ILE A 55 2.80 4.54 3.11
C ILE A 55 2.17 5.84 3.56
N HIS A 56 2.27 6.85 2.71
CA HIS A 56 1.55 8.10 2.89
C HIS A 56 0.29 8.12 2.02
N LEU A 57 -0.86 8.20 2.67
CA LEU A 57 -2.17 8.30 2.03
C LEU A 57 -2.54 9.76 1.78
N ARG A 58 -3.33 9.97 0.74
CA ARG A 58 -4.04 11.22 0.48
C ARG A 58 -5.32 11.26 1.28
N SER A 59 -5.79 12.46 1.56
CA SER A 59 -7.12 12.67 2.13
C SER A 59 -8.21 12.59 1.04
N ASP A 60 -9.41 12.23 1.45
CA ASP A 60 -10.64 12.47 0.69
C ASP A 60 -11.11 13.92 0.87
N SER A 61 -12.27 14.27 0.30
CA SER A 61 -12.88 15.60 0.41
C SER A 61 -13.29 15.96 1.85
N MET A 62 -13.40 14.97 2.74
CA MET A 62 -13.73 15.14 4.15
C MET A 62 -12.48 15.16 5.05
N GLY A 63 -11.28 15.16 4.48
CA GLY A 63 -10.02 15.15 5.21
C GLY A 63 -9.57 13.78 5.72
N ARG A 64 -10.33 12.71 5.45
CA ARG A 64 -10.03 11.36 5.95
C ARG A 64 -9.05 10.63 5.04
N PRO A 65 -8.19 9.74 5.54
CA PRO A 65 -7.30 8.94 4.70
C PRO A 65 -8.09 8.12 3.66
N ARG A 66 -7.65 8.15 2.39
CA ARG A 66 -8.27 7.36 1.32
C ARG A 66 -8.13 5.87 1.60
N ILE A 67 -9.24 5.15 1.46
CA ILE A 67 -9.31 3.70 1.68
C ILE A 67 -8.70 2.95 0.49
N ILE A 68 -7.91 1.92 0.78
CA ILE A 68 -7.35 1.01 -0.22
C ILE A 68 -8.13 -0.30 -0.15
N ASN A 69 -8.78 -0.68 -1.25
CA ASN A 69 -9.43 -1.97 -1.34
C ASN A 69 -8.38 -3.08 -1.60
N LEU A 70 -7.94 -3.76 -0.55
CA LEU A 70 -6.96 -4.86 -0.64
C LEU A 70 -7.51 -6.15 -1.23
N ASN A 71 -8.83 -6.24 -1.50
CA ASN A 71 -9.40 -7.40 -2.20
C ASN A 71 -9.10 -7.37 -3.72
N ARG A 72 -8.53 -6.27 -4.23
CA ARG A 72 -8.11 -6.15 -5.63
C ARG A 72 -6.61 -6.39 -5.75
N SER A 73 -6.22 -7.39 -6.53
CA SER A 73 -4.82 -7.74 -6.78
C SER A 73 -3.98 -6.56 -7.30
N SER A 74 -4.56 -5.70 -8.15
CA SER A 74 -3.92 -4.47 -8.64
C SER A 74 -3.58 -3.49 -7.52
N ASN A 75 -4.42 -3.39 -6.49
CA ASN A 75 -4.20 -2.52 -5.34
C ASN A 75 -3.11 -3.10 -4.43
N ILE A 76 -3.11 -4.43 -4.24
CA ILE A 76 -2.03 -5.12 -3.52
C ILE A 76 -0.69 -4.83 -4.20
N VAL A 77 -0.60 -4.98 -5.52
CA VAL A 77 0.62 -4.62 -6.27
C VAL A 77 1.01 -3.16 -6.06
N ALA A 78 0.04 -2.23 -6.11
CA ALA A 78 0.29 -0.81 -5.85
C ALA A 78 0.91 -0.58 -4.46
N VAL A 79 0.33 -1.22 -3.45
CA VAL A 79 0.80 -1.15 -2.06
C VAL A 79 2.21 -1.73 -1.94
N LEU A 80 2.47 -2.90 -2.51
CA LEU A 80 3.79 -3.50 -2.50
C LEU A 80 4.84 -2.61 -3.18
N ILE A 81 4.50 -1.96 -4.30
CA ILE A 81 5.37 -0.95 -4.94
C ILE A 81 5.61 0.23 -3.97
N GLN A 82 4.57 0.73 -3.31
CA GLN A 82 4.69 1.82 -2.33
C GLN A 82 5.59 1.46 -1.14
N LEU A 83 5.63 0.18 -0.74
CA LEU A 83 6.46 -0.30 0.36
C LEU A 83 7.91 -0.55 -0.05
N THR A 84 8.15 -1.01 -1.28
CA THR A 84 9.43 -1.58 -1.72
C THR A 84 10.18 -0.75 -2.76
N GLY A 85 9.52 0.22 -3.40
CA GLY A 85 10.10 0.99 -4.50
C GLY A 85 10.98 2.15 -4.06
N THR A 86 11.33 3.01 -5.01
CA THR A 86 11.91 4.35 -4.81
C THR A 86 11.00 5.44 -5.39
N GLU A 87 11.14 6.68 -4.94
CA GLU A 87 10.44 7.81 -5.55
C GLU A 87 10.97 8.01 -6.98
N ALA A 88 10.07 8.29 -7.92
CA ALA A 88 10.42 8.56 -9.30
C ALA A 88 10.96 9.98 -9.43
N ASP A 89 12.03 10.18 -10.21
CA ASP A 89 12.58 11.50 -10.50
C ASP A 89 11.55 12.45 -11.13
N VAL A 90 10.62 11.87 -11.91
CA VAL A 90 9.53 12.59 -12.58
C VAL A 90 8.21 11.91 -12.25
N MET A 91 7.23 12.71 -11.80
CA MET A 91 5.87 12.22 -11.53
C MET A 91 5.15 11.83 -12.84
N CYS A 92 4.51 10.66 -12.85
CA CYS A 92 3.64 10.27 -13.96
C CYS A 92 2.35 11.12 -13.97
N GLU A 93 1.74 11.34 -15.14
CA GLU A 93 0.55 12.20 -15.30
C GLU A 93 -0.59 11.85 -14.33
N ARG A 94 -0.80 10.55 -14.06
CA ARG A 94 -1.86 10.09 -13.15
C ARG A 94 -1.57 10.46 -11.69
N CYS A 95 -0.31 10.43 -11.27
CA CYS A 95 0.11 10.88 -9.94
C CYS A 95 0.04 12.41 -9.81
N THR A 96 0.38 13.15 -10.87
CA THR A 96 0.21 14.61 -10.94
C THR A 96 -1.25 15.00 -10.76
N ARG A 97 -2.18 14.25 -11.37
CA ARG A 97 -3.63 14.45 -11.22
C ARG A 97 -4.22 13.94 -9.91
N SER A 98 -3.42 13.37 -9.01
CA SER A 98 -3.90 12.95 -7.68
C SER A 98 -4.97 11.85 -7.69
N ASN A 99 -4.97 11.00 -8.72
CA ASN A 99 -6.02 9.99 -8.94
C ASN A 99 -5.90 8.78 -8.00
N GLY A 100 -4.74 8.54 -7.41
CA GLY A 100 -4.49 7.41 -6.50
C GLY A 100 -4.73 7.72 -5.03
N PRO A 101 -4.75 6.70 -4.16
CA PRO A 101 -4.83 6.88 -2.71
C PRO A 101 -3.50 7.29 -2.07
N PHE A 102 -2.38 7.13 -2.78
CA PHE A 102 -1.03 7.37 -2.25
C PHE A 102 -0.51 8.76 -2.59
N ARG A 103 0.33 9.32 -1.72
CA ARG A 103 1.19 10.47 -2.00
C ARG A 103 2.47 10.00 -2.70
N GLY A 104 2.99 10.84 -3.60
CA GLY A 104 4.20 10.54 -4.37
C GLY A 104 3.97 9.66 -5.60
N CYS A 105 4.98 9.61 -6.47
CA CYS A 105 5.04 8.71 -7.61
C CYS A 105 6.15 7.70 -7.36
N ILE A 106 5.78 6.44 -7.21
CA ILE A 106 6.71 5.40 -6.79
C ILE A 106 6.90 4.38 -7.89
N VAL A 107 8.17 4.00 -8.10
CA VAL A 107 8.59 3.00 -9.07
C VAL A 107 9.33 1.86 -8.39
N SER A 108 9.15 0.65 -8.89
CA SER A 108 9.98 -0.50 -8.53
C SER A 108 10.82 -0.91 -9.73
N VAL A 109 12.11 -1.12 -9.52
CA VAL A 109 13.08 -1.43 -10.59
C VAL A 109 12.64 -2.69 -11.34
N GLY A 110 12.39 -2.54 -12.65
CA GLY A 110 12.00 -3.65 -13.53
C GLY A 110 10.56 -4.18 -13.36
N LEU A 111 9.76 -3.64 -12.44
CA LEU A 111 8.43 -4.19 -12.11
C LEU A 111 7.25 -3.23 -12.35
N ALA A 112 7.53 -2.04 -12.91
CA ALA A 112 6.62 -0.93 -13.24
C ALA A 112 6.33 0.07 -12.10
N ALA A 113 5.77 1.21 -12.50
CA ALA A 113 5.35 2.32 -11.64
C ALA A 113 4.05 1.99 -10.88
N CYS A 114 3.70 2.80 -9.87
CA CYS A 114 2.50 2.61 -9.04
C CYS A 114 1.28 2.21 -9.89
N ALA A 115 0.40 1.32 -9.43
CA ALA A 115 -0.60 0.59 -10.25
C ALA A 115 -1.50 1.43 -11.17
N SER A 116 -1.48 2.76 -11.05
CA SER A 116 -2.10 3.69 -11.99
C SER A 116 -1.23 4.03 -13.19
N CYS A 117 0.10 4.01 -13.17
CA CYS A 117 0.91 4.32 -14.34
C CYS A 117 1.03 3.06 -15.24
N GLN A 118 -0.01 2.82 -16.04
CA GLN A 118 0.02 1.94 -17.22
C GLN A 118 -0.06 2.79 -18.47
#